data_AF-A0ABD0N5P5-F1
#
_entry.id   AF-A0ABD0N5P5-F1
#
_cell.length_a   1.000
_cell.length_b   1.000
_cell.length_c   1.000
_cell.angle_alpha   90.00
_cell.angle_beta   90.00
_cell.angle_gamma   90.00
#
_symmetry.space_group_name_H-M   'P 1'
#
loop_
_entity.id
_entity.type
_entity.pdbx_description
1 polymer ?
#
loop_
_entity_poly.entity_id
_entity_poly.type
_entity_poly.pdbx_seq_one_letter_code
_entity_poly.pdbx_strand_id
1 'polypeptide(L)' 'DAMQLNVLATQKMVNLAQRMKHLEVFIHVSTAYAHCDRELIEEVVYPPPVDYRKLIDTL' A
#
# COMPACT_ATOMS: atom_id res chain seq x y z
N ASP A 1 -4.76 -13.90 0.79
CA ASP A 1 -5.90 -12.96 0.93
C ASP A 1 -5.48 -11.52 1.23
N ALA A 2 -5.01 -11.18 2.43
CA ALA A 2 -4.70 -9.77 2.79
C ALA A 2 -3.65 -9.10 1.88
N MET A 3 -2.57 -9.81 1.52
CA MET A 3 -1.57 -9.30 0.57
C MET A 3 -2.16 -9.00 -0.82
N GLN A 4 -3.09 -9.85 -1.30
CA GLN A 4 -3.73 -9.66 -2.59
C GLN A 4 -4.65 -8.43 -2.59
N LEU A 5 -5.38 -8.20 -1.50
CA LEU A 5 -6.30 -7.07 -1.38
C LEU A 5 -5.59 -5.76 -1.04
N ASN A 6 -4.79 -5.73 0.02
CA ASN A 6 -4.26 -4.48 0.56
C ASN A 6 -3.04 -3.97 -0.23
N VAL A 7 -2.24 -4.88 -0.81
CA VAL A 7 -1.01 -4.52 -1.54
C VAL A 7 -1.24 -4.60 -3.04
N LEU A 8 -1.57 -5.79 -3.57
CA LEU A 8 -1.68 -5.98 -5.02
C LEU A 8 -2.86 -5.23 -5.63
N ALA A 9 -4.04 -5.25 -5.02
CA ALA A 9 -5.18 -4.53 -5.55
C ALA A 9 -4.96 -3.01 -5.48
N THR A 10 -4.42 -2.49 -4.37
CA THR A 10 -4.03 -1.07 -4.25
C THR A 10 -3.05 -0.67 -5.35
N GLN A 11 -2.01 -1.47 -5.62
CA GLN A 11 -1.08 -1.21 -6.72
C GLN A 11 -1.78 -1.18 -8.08
N LYS A 12 -2.70 -2.12 -8.34
CA LYS A 12 -3.50 -2.14 -9.58
C LYS A 12 -4.40 -0.91 -9.70
N MET A 13 -5.01 -0.45 -8.61
CA MET A 13 -5.84 0.75 -8.57
C MET A 13 -5.03 2.02 -8.85
N VAL A 14 -3.83 2.15 -8.29
CA VAL A 14 -2.92 3.26 -8.59
C VAL A 14 -2.52 3.24 -10.06
N ASN A 15 -2.14 2.08 -10.61
CA ASN A 15 -1.78 1.94 -12.02
C ASN A 15 -2.97 2.27 -12.96
N LEU A 16 -4.19 1.98 -12.53
CA LEU A 16 -5.39 2.35 -13.26
C LEU A 16 -5.63 3.86 -13.20
N ALA A 17 -5.55 4.46 -12.01
CA ALA A 17 -5.73 5.89 -11.78
C ALA A 17 -4.77 6.73 -12.63
N GLN A 18 -3.50 6.30 -12.77
CA GLN A 18 -2.50 6.94 -13.63
C GLN A 18 -2.89 7.01 -15.12
N ARG A 19 -3.82 6.17 -15.58
CA ARG A 19 -4.30 6.16 -16.97
C ARG A 19 -5.58 6.96 -17.18
N MET A 20 -6.20 7.47 -16.11
CA MET A 20 -7.46 8.21 -16.18
C MET A 20 -7.20 9.70 -16.43
N LYS A 21 -7.45 10.15 -17.66
CA LYS A 21 -7.14 11.53 -18.11
C LYS A 21 -7.93 12.65 -17.40
N HIS A 22 -9.03 12.30 -16.74
CA HIS A 22 -9.95 13.24 -16.09
C HIS A 22 -10.18 12.91 -14.61
N LEU A 23 -9.26 12.12 -14.01
CA LEU A 23 -9.34 11.84 -12.58
C LEU A 23 -8.76 13.03 -11.81
N GLU A 24 -9.61 13.72 -11.06
CA GLU A 24 -9.19 14.89 -10.27
C GLU A 24 -8.44 14.48 -9.00
N VAL A 25 -8.90 13.43 -8.30
CA VAL A 25 -8.33 12.99 -7.02
C VAL A 25 -8.41 11.47 -6.88
N PHE A 26 -7.33 10.86 -6.37
CA PHE A 26 -7.30 9.49 -5.86
C PHE A 26 -6.90 9.53 -4.38
N ILE A 27 -7.74 8.98 -3.50
CA ILE A 27 -7.47 8.94 -2.05
C ILE A 27 -7.27 7.49 -1.62
N HIS A 28 -6.11 7.18 -1.05
CA HIS A 28 -5.86 5.90 -0.39
C HIS A 28 -6.19 6.04 1.10
N VAL A 29 -7.13 5.23 1.58
CA VAL A 29 -7.43 5.13 3.02
C VAL A 29 -6.64 3.96 3.58
N SER A 30 -5.70 4.27 4.47
CA SER A 30 -4.87 3.28 5.15
C SER A 30 -5.21 3.20 6.64
N THR A 31 -4.35 2.57 7.42
CA THR A 31 -4.49 2.41 8.87
C THR A 31 -3.14 2.58 9.56
N ALA A 32 -3.14 3.10 10.79
CA ALA A 32 -1.97 3.09 11.66
C ALA A 32 -1.53 1.66 12.04
N TYR A 33 -2.38 0.65 11.81
CA TYR A 33 -2.07 -0.76 12.11
C TYR A 33 -0.87 -1.30 11.30
N ALA A 34 -0.45 -0.63 10.22
CA ALA A 34 0.74 -1.02 9.45
C ALA A 34 2.06 -1.00 10.27
N HIS A 35 2.09 -0.25 11.38
CA HIS A 35 3.25 -0.13 12.27
C HIS A 35 2.83 -0.27 13.75
N CYS A 36 1.86 -1.15 14.05
CA CYS A 36 1.30 -1.33 15.39
C CYS A 36 2.27 -1.90 16.42
N ASP A 37 3.47 -2.31 15.98
CA ASP A 37 4.59 -2.72 16.82
C ASP A 37 5.31 -1.55 17.50
N ARG A 38 4.97 -0.30 17.13
CA ARG A 38 5.58 0.92 17.67
C ARG A 38 4.64 1.63 18.64
N GLU A 39 5.20 2.17 19.72
CA GLU A 39 4.44 3.00 20.68
C GLU A 39 4.05 4.37 20.09
N LEU A 40 4.87 4.91 19.18
CA LEU A 40 4.62 6.15 18.46
C LEU A 40 4.79 5.91 16.96
N ILE A 41 3.79 6.33 16.19
CA ILE A 41 3.80 6.29 14.73
C ILE A 41 3.78 7.74 14.24
N GLU A 42 4.79 8.08 13.45
CA GLU A 42 4.98 9.38 12.82
C GLU A 42 4.53 9.31 11.36
N GLU A 43 4.21 10.46 10.77
CA GLU A 43 3.85 10.56 9.35
C GLU A 43 5.11 10.52 8.46
N VAL A 44 5.74 9.34 8.40
CA VAL A 44 6.95 9.08 7.62
C VAL A 44 6.83 7.76 6.87
N VAL A 45 7.62 7.62 5.81
CA VAL A 45 7.75 6.34 5.10
C VAL A 45 8.79 5.48 5.83
N TYR A 46 8.32 4.50 6.59
CA TYR A 46 9.20 3.55 7.26
C TYR A 46 9.84 2.57 6.26
N PRO A 47 11.11 2.19 6.46
CA PRO A 47 11.72 1.15 5.64
C PRO A 47 11.00 -0.19 5.88
N PRO A 48 10.60 -0.90 4.82
CA PRO A 48 9.89 -2.16 4.98
C PRO A 48 10.84 -3.23 5.52
N PRO A 49 10.37 -4.15 6.38
CA PRO A 49 11.21 -5.22 6.93
C PRO A 49 11.59 -6.27 5.88
N VAL A 50 10.80 -6.38 4.80
CA VAL A 50 11.01 -7.32 3.69
C VAL A 50 10.61 -6.62 2.39
N ASP A 51 11.32 -6.90 1.30
CA ASP A 51 10.91 -6.46 -0.04
C ASP A 51 9.55 -7.08 -0.40
N TYR A 52 8.54 -6.23 -0.58
CA TYR A 52 7.18 -6.65 -0.89
C TYR A 52 7.08 -7.43 -2.20
N ARG A 53 8.02 -7.23 -3.14
CA ARG A 53 8.05 -8.02 -4.40
C ARG A 53 8.32 -9.49 -4.12
N LYS A 54 9.26 -9.78 -3.21
CA LYS A 54 9.54 -11.15 -2.78
C LYS A 54 8.32 -11.79 -2.10
N LEU A 55 7.54 -11.01 -1.35
CA LEU A 55 6.29 -11.49 -0.75
C LEU A 55 5.25 -11.82 -1.82
N ILE A 56 5.16 -11.00 -2.87
CA ILE A 56 4.25 -11.26 -4.00
C ILE A 56 4.63 -12.56 -4.73
N ASP A 57 5.91 -12.83 -4.93
CA ASP A 57 6.39 -14.05 -5.60
C ASP A 57 6.04 -15.34 -4.84
N THR A 58 5.70 -15.24 -3.55
CA THR A 58 5.28 -16.39 -2.72
C THR A 58 3.77 -16.62 -2.66
N LEU A 59 2.96 -15.76 -3.27
CA LEU A 59 1.48 -15.86 -3.33
C LEU A 59 1.02 -16.80 -4.45
#